data_AF-A0A8K0XNP3-F1
#
_entry.id   AF-A0A8K0XNP3-F1
#
_cell.length_a   1.000
_cell.length_b   1.000
_cell.length_c   1.000
_cell.angle_alpha   90.00
_cell.angle_beta   90.00
_cell.angle_gamma   90.00
#
_symmetry.space_group_name_H-M   'P 1'
#
loop_
_entity.id
_entity.type
_entity.pdbx_description
1 polymer ?
#
loop_
_entity_poly.entity_id
_entity_poly.type
_entity_poly.pdbx_seq_one_letter_code
_entity_poly.pdbx_strand_id
1 'polypeptide(L)'
;MRARNGSVTSLHSNSSRHPGPSSASAPKFQTSAITLRGLTLEQAQWTLTSEELQSVVSKSIKDWAADPTAVRVLHPRVLHDQLGDEKRKLETQSIELRTNYKLAVRKRRGLATALSNAVELVDTQDHASLSRMMDELKELGDQMDRIAEELYAVTDQQMQLRHLEDVHHSSALGMALRKLNTSFIKHMQDNSALRHRIAELEAERDEGWAHAQEIAQELEAKDPNSGRAGKVTFARKASVRASKAGLRSPNRRRSQRSSAHSSIRSSGMFSPRSAVDDIPPVPPIPSRKSLGIITDLPFRSPGMVSDGSPSSEARALLEAQRELCDMLGISLDEFAPPRRRLSTSDVGATSASGSGSAQLRRNSLITTPARTKDEQRAYVLASIGMTPHEI
;
A
#
# COMPACT_ATOMS: atom_id res chain seq x y z
N MET A 1 12.29 -14.22 -38.64
CA MET A 1 11.04 -13.74 -39.28
C MET A 1 10.54 -12.49 -38.56
N ARG A 2 9.94 -11.58 -39.32
CA ARG A 2 9.54 -10.18 -39.00
C ARG A 2 8.50 -10.03 -37.87
N ALA A 3 8.63 -8.95 -37.09
CA ALA A 3 7.60 -7.89 -36.88
C ALA A 3 8.20 -6.79 -35.96
N ARG A 4 8.55 -5.60 -36.48
CA ARG A 4 7.72 -4.37 -36.57
C ARG A 4 7.28 -3.81 -35.21
N ASN A 5 8.15 -3.01 -34.60
CA ASN A 5 7.78 -2.09 -33.53
C ASN A 5 6.88 -0.98 -34.10
N GLY A 6 5.66 -0.90 -33.55
CA GLY A 6 4.63 0.04 -33.97
C GLY A 6 4.98 1.48 -33.62
N SER A 7 4.84 2.34 -34.63
CA SER A 7 4.82 3.79 -34.55
C SER A 7 3.76 4.30 -33.57
N VAL A 8 4.16 5.23 -32.70
CA VAL A 8 3.22 6.08 -31.95
C VAL A 8 3.06 7.38 -32.75
N THR A 9 2.15 7.40 -33.71
CA THR A 9 1.72 8.63 -34.39
C THR A 9 0.63 9.30 -33.56
N SER A 10 0.98 10.33 -32.79
CA SER A 10 -0.01 11.28 -32.27
C SER A 10 -0.35 12.30 -33.37
N LEU A 11 -1.43 12.04 -34.08
CA LEU A 11 -2.07 12.99 -34.99
C LEU A 11 -2.64 14.15 -34.17
N HIS A 12 -1.86 15.20 -33.96
CA HIS A 12 -2.39 16.51 -33.62
C HIS A 12 -2.86 17.15 -34.92
N SER A 13 -4.18 17.11 -35.16
CA SER A 13 -4.84 17.81 -36.25
C SER A 13 -4.60 19.31 -36.11
N ASN A 14 -3.57 19.81 -36.81
CA ASN A 14 -3.28 21.22 -36.91
C ASN A 14 -4.29 21.84 -37.89
N SER A 15 -5.42 22.29 -37.34
CA SER A 15 -6.38 23.10 -38.07
C SER A 15 -5.67 24.38 -38.52
N SER A 16 -5.51 24.51 -39.84
CA SER A 16 -4.93 25.63 -40.56
C SER A 16 -5.71 26.92 -40.26
N ARG A 17 -5.34 27.60 -39.17
CA ARG A 17 -5.68 29.00 -38.94
C ARG A 17 -4.61 29.85 -39.60
N HIS A 18 -5.05 30.78 -40.43
CA HIS A 18 -4.24 31.84 -41.03
C HIS A 18 -3.20 32.40 -40.04
N PRO A 19 -1.97 32.70 -40.49
CA PRO A 19 -0.99 33.43 -39.70
C PRO A 19 -1.47 34.88 -39.59
N GLY A 20 -2.39 35.14 -38.67
CA GLY A 20 -2.62 36.47 -38.16
C GLY A 20 -1.34 36.98 -37.49
N PRO A 21 -1.10 38.31 -37.49
CA PRO A 21 0.11 38.90 -36.91
C PRO A 21 0.31 38.30 -35.52
N SER A 22 1.46 37.68 -35.35
CA SER A 22 1.85 36.89 -34.19
C SER A 22 1.55 37.65 -32.91
N SER A 23 0.40 37.35 -32.30
CA SER A 23 0.12 37.82 -30.95
C SER A 23 1.15 37.13 -30.06
N ALA A 24 2.25 37.82 -29.78
CA ALA A 24 3.34 37.32 -28.97
C ALA A 24 2.75 36.64 -27.72
N SER A 25 2.87 35.32 -27.66
CA SER A 25 2.21 34.51 -26.65
C SER A 25 2.84 34.86 -25.31
N ALA A 26 1.99 35.10 -24.30
CA ALA A 26 2.47 35.32 -22.94
C ALA A 26 3.45 34.20 -22.52
N PRO A 27 4.49 34.53 -21.73
CA PRO A 27 5.50 33.56 -21.33
C PRO A 27 4.85 32.34 -20.69
N LYS A 28 5.14 31.17 -21.26
CA LYS A 28 4.70 29.88 -20.74
C LYS A 28 5.83 29.32 -19.88
N PHE A 29 5.65 29.35 -18.56
CA PHE A 29 6.53 28.70 -17.59
C PHE A 29 6.34 27.17 -17.63
N GLN A 30 6.63 26.55 -18.78
CA GLN A 30 6.60 25.10 -18.92
C GLN A 30 8.01 24.56 -18.71
N THR A 31 8.20 23.80 -17.64
CA THR A 31 9.44 23.04 -17.40
C THR A 31 9.57 21.96 -18.46
N SER A 32 10.74 21.83 -19.11
CA SER A 32 11.01 20.74 -20.05
C SER A 32 10.93 19.40 -19.31
N ALA A 33 10.23 18.43 -19.91
CA ALA A 33 10.14 17.10 -19.32
C ALA A 33 11.50 16.41 -19.40
N ILE A 34 11.94 15.85 -18.27
CA ILE A 34 13.17 15.03 -18.21
C ILE A 34 12.91 13.74 -19.01
N THR A 35 13.83 13.38 -19.91
CA THR A 35 13.72 12.18 -20.76
C THR A 35 13.97 10.88 -20.00
N LEU A 36 14.62 10.97 -18.84
CA LEU A 36 14.84 9.86 -17.92
C LEU A 36 13.55 9.59 -17.15
N ARG A 37 12.85 8.53 -17.56
CA ARG A 37 11.65 8.06 -16.88
C ARG A 37 12.00 6.84 -16.03
N GLY A 38 11.59 6.85 -14.76
CA GLY A 38 11.68 5.66 -13.91
C GLY A 38 10.85 4.51 -14.49
N LEU A 39 11.36 3.29 -14.35
CA LEU A 39 10.63 2.07 -14.72
C LEU A 39 9.53 1.83 -13.68
N THR A 40 8.33 1.47 -14.14
CA THR A 40 7.28 0.99 -13.22
C THR A 40 7.66 -0.38 -12.65
N LEU A 41 7.02 -0.81 -11.56
CA LEU A 41 7.29 -2.13 -10.96
C LEU A 41 7.16 -3.26 -11.98
N GLU A 42 6.07 -3.28 -12.75
CA GLU A 42 5.85 -4.29 -13.79
C GLU A 42 6.92 -4.22 -14.87
N GLN A 43 7.28 -3.01 -15.33
CA GLN A 43 8.33 -2.85 -16.32
C GLN A 43 9.67 -3.37 -15.79
N ALA A 44 10.04 -2.99 -14.56
CA ALA A 44 11.26 -3.44 -13.92
C ALA A 44 11.31 -4.97 -13.80
N GLN A 45 10.18 -5.63 -13.49
CA GLN A 45 10.10 -7.10 -13.43
C GLN A 45 10.34 -7.76 -14.80
N TRP A 46 9.92 -7.12 -15.89
CA TRP A 46 10.11 -7.65 -17.25
C TRP A 46 11.46 -7.27 -17.86
N THR A 47 12.02 -6.12 -17.50
CA THR A 47 13.24 -5.59 -18.12
C THR A 47 14.51 -5.90 -17.34
N LEU A 48 14.43 -6.01 -16.01
CA LEU A 48 15.59 -6.26 -15.16
C LEU A 48 15.63 -7.73 -14.77
N THR A 49 16.83 -8.30 -14.86
CA THR A 49 17.09 -9.64 -14.36
C THR A 49 17.08 -9.65 -12.82
N SER A 50 16.84 -10.83 -12.23
CA SER A 50 16.93 -10.98 -10.77
C SER A 50 18.31 -10.60 -10.23
N GLU A 51 19.39 -10.87 -10.97
CA GLU A 51 20.75 -10.51 -10.58
C GLU A 51 20.96 -8.99 -10.59
N GLU A 52 20.47 -8.29 -11.62
CA GLU A 52 20.53 -6.83 -11.67
C GLU A 52 19.74 -6.20 -10.52
N LEU A 53 18.51 -6.68 -10.26
CA LEU A 53 17.70 -6.24 -9.12
C LEU A 53 18.42 -6.48 -7.79
N GLN A 54 18.99 -7.66 -7.59
CA GLN A 54 19.78 -7.98 -6.40
C GLN A 54 21.03 -7.10 -6.29
N SER A 55 21.70 -6.79 -7.40
CA SER A 55 22.87 -5.91 -7.41
C SER A 55 22.50 -4.48 -7.00
N VAL A 56 21.39 -3.95 -7.53
CA VAL A 56 20.86 -2.62 -7.22
C VAL A 56 20.46 -2.54 -5.75
N VAL A 57 19.73 -3.54 -5.25
CA VAL A 57 19.32 -3.60 -3.85
C VAL A 57 20.52 -3.76 -2.94
N SER A 58 21.45 -4.66 -3.26
CA SER A 58 22.67 -4.87 -2.46
C SER A 58 23.54 -3.63 -2.41
N LYS A 59 23.72 -2.95 -3.55
CA LYS A 59 24.44 -1.67 -3.62
C LYS A 59 23.73 -0.61 -2.79
N SER A 60 22.42 -0.47 -2.94
CA SER A 60 21.63 0.47 -2.14
C SER A 60 21.78 0.19 -0.64
N ILE A 61 21.65 -1.06 -0.20
CA ILE A 61 21.83 -1.43 1.20
C ILE A 61 23.25 -1.13 1.69
N LYS A 62 24.28 -1.40 0.88
CA LYS A 62 25.69 -1.11 1.21
C LYS A 62 25.96 0.38 1.29
N ASP A 63 25.54 1.15 0.31
CA ASP A 63 25.71 2.61 0.26
C ASP A 63 25.04 3.24 1.47
N TRP A 64 23.83 2.76 1.80
CA TRP A 64 23.14 3.16 3.02
C TRP A 64 23.92 2.76 4.27
N ALA A 65 24.38 1.51 4.37
CA ALA A 65 25.06 0.97 5.56
C ALA A 65 26.41 1.64 5.80
N ALA A 66 27.10 2.06 4.74
CA ALA A 66 28.42 2.68 4.81
C ALA A 66 28.37 4.09 5.42
N ASP A 67 27.29 4.85 5.18
CA ASP A 67 27.16 6.21 5.68
C ASP A 67 25.94 6.39 6.60
N PRO A 68 26.09 6.17 7.93
CA PRO A 68 25.02 6.43 8.89
C PRO A 68 24.69 7.92 9.01
N THR A 69 25.55 8.83 8.55
CA THR A 69 25.28 10.28 8.60
C THR A 69 24.33 10.74 7.49
N ALA A 70 24.16 9.93 6.45
CA ALA A 70 23.17 10.16 5.39
C ALA A 70 21.71 9.96 5.86
N VAL A 71 21.50 9.30 7.00
CA VAL A 71 20.16 9.04 7.55
C VAL A 71 19.61 10.32 8.17
N ARG A 72 18.64 10.95 7.49
CA ARG A 72 17.92 12.12 8.00
C ARG A 72 16.45 11.78 8.17
N VAL A 73 16.03 11.58 9.41
CA VAL A 73 14.64 11.29 9.77
C VAL A 73 14.04 12.51 10.44
N LEU A 74 13.02 13.10 9.82
CA LEU A 74 12.21 14.14 10.42
C LEU A 74 11.25 13.55 11.46
N HIS A 75 10.92 14.34 12.47
CA HIS A 75 9.89 13.97 13.41
C HIS A 75 8.51 13.97 12.72
N PRO A 76 7.61 13.00 13.00
CA PRO A 76 6.32 12.89 12.31
C PRO A 76 5.46 14.16 12.34
N ARG A 77 5.46 14.89 13.47
CA ARG A 77 4.78 16.19 13.59
C ARG A 77 5.34 17.25 12.63
N VAL A 78 6.67 17.31 12.47
CA VAL A 78 7.31 18.26 11.55
C VAL A 78 6.99 17.89 10.10
N LEU A 79 6.98 16.59 9.79
CA LEU A 79 6.67 16.09 8.45
C LEU A 79 5.23 16.38 8.04
N HIS A 80 4.25 16.10 8.90
CA HIS A 80 2.84 16.20 8.54
C HIS A 80 2.26 17.60 8.70
N ASP A 81 2.60 18.27 9.80
CA ASP A 81 2.00 19.56 10.12
C ASP A 81 2.81 20.68 9.46
N GLN A 82 4.06 20.88 9.92
CA GLN A 82 4.86 22.04 9.54
C GLN A 82 5.25 22.04 8.05
N LEU A 83 5.74 20.90 7.55
CA LEU A 83 6.19 20.79 6.17
C LEU A 83 5.02 20.85 5.19
N GLY A 84 3.89 20.24 5.57
CA GLY A 84 2.63 20.33 4.81
C GLY A 84 2.11 21.77 4.72
N ASP A 85 2.12 22.50 5.83
CA ASP A 85 1.66 23.89 5.88
C ASP A 85 2.58 24.83 5.10
N GLU A 86 3.91 24.70 5.24
CA GLU A 86 4.87 25.53 4.50
C GLU A 86 4.79 25.27 3.00
N LYS A 87 4.62 24.01 2.58
CA LYS A 87 4.43 23.65 1.17
C LYS A 87 3.19 24.33 0.58
N ARG A 88 2.06 24.30 1.29
CA ARG A 88 0.82 24.99 0.86
C ARG A 88 1.03 26.51 0.78
N LYS A 89 1.70 27.11 1.77
CA LYS A 89 2.02 28.55 1.78
C LYS A 89 2.88 28.95 0.59
N LEU A 90 3.95 28.21 0.30
CA LEU A 90 4.80 28.44 -0.87
C LEU A 90 4.06 28.21 -2.19
N GLU A 91 3.14 27.25 -2.26
CA GLU A 91 2.29 27.04 -3.42
C GLU A 91 1.35 28.22 -3.68
N THR A 92 0.68 28.73 -2.63
CA THR A 92 -0.14 29.94 -2.73
C THR A 92 0.70 31.14 -3.19
N GLN A 93 1.86 31.37 -2.59
CA GLN A 93 2.76 32.45 -2.97
C GLN A 93 3.26 32.31 -4.42
N SER A 94 3.62 31.09 -4.86
CA SER A 94 4.05 30.85 -6.24
C SER A 94 2.92 31.16 -7.25
N ILE A 95 1.68 30.78 -6.94
CA ILE A 95 0.52 31.07 -7.79
C ILE A 95 0.32 32.59 -7.87
N GLU A 96 0.35 33.29 -6.73
CA GLU A 96 0.22 34.75 -6.66
C GLU A 96 1.30 35.45 -7.49
N LEU A 97 2.58 35.13 -7.27
CA LEU A 97 3.70 35.69 -8.03
C LEU A 97 3.56 35.44 -9.54
N ARG A 98 3.15 34.23 -9.95
CA ARG A 98 2.89 33.93 -11.37
C ARG A 98 1.73 34.77 -11.93
N THR A 99 0.69 35.04 -11.15
CA THR A 99 -0.41 35.90 -11.59
C THR A 99 0.02 37.36 -11.69
N ASN A 100 0.76 37.87 -10.71
CA ASN A 100 1.29 39.24 -10.69
C ASN A 100 2.27 39.46 -11.84
N TYR A 101 3.18 38.52 -12.09
CA TYR A 101 4.08 38.55 -13.24
C TYR A 101 3.32 38.64 -14.56
N LYS A 102 2.28 37.80 -14.75
CA LYS A 102 1.44 37.83 -15.96
C LYS A 102 0.73 39.17 -16.13
N LEU A 103 0.25 39.78 -15.04
CA LEU A 103 -0.37 41.10 -15.08
C LEU A 103 0.64 42.19 -15.44
N ALA A 104 1.83 42.18 -14.84
CA ALA A 104 2.92 43.11 -15.16
C ALA A 104 3.34 43.01 -16.63
N VAL A 105 3.49 41.79 -17.17
CA VAL A 105 3.78 41.55 -18.59
C VAL A 105 2.69 42.14 -19.50
N ARG A 106 1.41 42.00 -19.15
CA ARG A 106 0.30 42.58 -19.92
C ARG A 106 0.31 44.10 -19.86
N LYS A 107 0.56 44.69 -18.69
CA LYS A 107 0.67 46.15 -18.52
C LYS A 107 1.85 46.73 -19.30
N ARG A 108 3.02 46.11 -19.21
CA ARG A 108 4.22 46.47 -20.00
C ARG A 108 3.92 46.44 -21.50
N ARG A 109 3.21 45.42 -21.97
CA ARG A 109 2.79 45.33 -23.38
C ARG A 109 1.85 46.46 -23.76
N GLY A 110 0.87 46.78 -22.92
CA GLY A 110 -0.06 47.90 -23.15
C GLY A 110 0.66 49.25 -23.24
N LEU A 111 1.59 49.53 -22.33
CA LEU A 111 2.41 50.73 -22.36
C LEU A 111 3.33 50.77 -23.58
N ALA A 112 3.97 49.66 -23.95
CA ALA A 112 4.81 49.60 -25.14
C ALA A 112 4.02 49.89 -26.42
N THR A 113 2.79 49.35 -26.55
CA THR A 113 1.92 49.66 -27.68
C THR A 113 1.44 51.11 -27.68
N ALA A 114 1.11 51.68 -26.50
CA ALA A 114 0.73 53.08 -26.39
C ALA A 114 1.89 54.03 -26.75
N LEU A 115 3.10 53.71 -26.29
CA LEU A 115 4.31 54.44 -26.63
C LEU A 115 4.63 54.35 -28.13
N SER A 116 4.51 53.17 -28.74
CA SER A 116 4.68 53.01 -30.20
C SER A 116 3.71 53.90 -30.99
N ASN A 117 2.43 53.91 -30.61
CA ASN A 117 1.41 54.73 -31.27
C ASN A 117 1.65 56.23 -31.05
N ALA A 118 2.11 56.62 -29.86
CA ALA A 118 2.42 58.02 -29.55
C ALA A 118 3.65 58.52 -30.32
N VAL A 119 4.64 57.65 -30.56
CA VAL A 119 5.83 57.95 -31.38
C VAL A 119 5.49 58.13 -32.87
N GLU A 120 4.49 57.41 -33.38
CA GLU A 120 4.04 57.57 -34.77
C GLU A 120 3.25 58.88 -35.01
N LEU A 121 2.64 59.44 -33.96
CA LEU A 121 1.79 60.64 -34.00
C LEU A 121 2.50 61.93 -33.55
N VAL A 122 3.84 61.96 -33.55
CA VAL A 122 4.66 63.04 -32.96
C VAL A 122 4.53 64.35 -33.75
N ASP A 123 3.44 65.07 -33.51
CA ASP A 123 3.33 66.50 -33.76
C ASP A 123 3.79 67.25 -32.49
N THR A 124 5.11 67.32 -32.26
CA THR A 124 5.91 68.18 -31.34
C THR A 124 5.45 68.52 -29.89
N GLN A 125 4.23 68.26 -29.45
CA GLN A 125 3.65 68.86 -28.23
C GLN A 125 3.50 67.87 -27.05
N ASP A 126 3.65 66.55 -27.29
CA ASP A 126 3.41 65.49 -26.29
C ASP A 126 4.68 64.84 -25.70
N HIS A 127 5.83 65.50 -25.76
CA HIS A 127 7.08 64.94 -25.21
C HIS A 127 7.01 64.58 -23.70
N ALA A 128 6.22 65.33 -22.92
CA ALA A 128 6.06 65.09 -21.50
C ALA A 128 5.28 63.79 -21.19
N SER A 129 4.27 63.45 -21.98
CA SER A 129 3.50 62.20 -21.79
C SER A 129 4.31 60.98 -22.19
N LEU A 130 5.10 61.10 -23.26
CA LEU A 130 6.04 60.07 -23.72
C LEU A 130 7.10 59.77 -22.65
N SER A 131 7.68 60.80 -22.03
CA SER A 131 8.65 60.61 -20.93
C SER A 131 8.04 59.84 -19.77
N ARG A 132 6.81 60.17 -19.35
CA ARG A 132 6.13 59.46 -18.25
C ARG A 132 5.86 58.00 -18.58
N MET A 133 5.42 57.69 -19.80
CA MET A 133 5.22 56.31 -20.24
C MET A 133 6.54 55.51 -20.25
N MET A 134 7.65 56.16 -20.60
CA MET A 134 8.98 55.54 -20.56
C MET A 134 9.41 55.24 -19.12
N ASP A 135 9.18 56.17 -18.19
CA ASP A 135 9.47 55.97 -16.77
C ASP A 135 8.63 54.84 -16.16
N GLU A 136 7.33 54.78 -16.47
CA GLU A 136 6.44 53.68 -16.05
C GLU A 136 6.87 52.32 -16.64
N LEU A 137 7.35 52.30 -17.89
CA LEU A 137 7.87 51.10 -18.53
C LEU A 137 9.12 50.59 -17.80
N LYS A 138 10.01 51.51 -17.41
CA LYS A 138 11.21 51.22 -16.62
C LYS A 138 10.83 50.64 -15.26
N GLU A 139 9.92 51.28 -14.53
CA GLU A 139 9.44 50.79 -13.23
C GLU A 139 8.79 49.40 -13.33
N LEU A 140 8.02 49.12 -14.39
CA LEU A 140 7.48 47.78 -14.64
C LEU A 140 8.55 46.74 -14.98
N GLY A 141 9.64 47.15 -15.64
CA GLY A 141 10.81 46.31 -15.84
C GLY A 141 11.40 45.88 -14.50
N ASP A 142 11.71 46.86 -13.64
CA ASP A 142 12.24 46.60 -12.30
C ASP A 142 11.29 45.73 -11.46
N GLN A 143 9.97 45.96 -11.55
CA GLN A 143 8.97 45.13 -10.86
C GLN A 143 8.96 43.69 -11.38
N MET A 144 9.03 43.49 -12.69
CA MET A 144 9.04 42.16 -13.29
C MET A 144 10.28 41.36 -12.88
N ASP A 145 11.44 42.00 -12.80
CA ASP A 145 12.70 41.37 -12.38
C ASP A 145 12.63 40.93 -10.91
N ARG A 146 12.10 41.79 -10.01
CA ARG A 146 11.86 41.41 -8.61
C ARG A 146 10.91 40.22 -8.48
N ILE A 147 9.79 40.21 -9.20
CA ILE A 147 8.85 39.08 -9.17
C ILE A 147 9.52 37.81 -9.71
N ALA A 148 10.40 37.92 -10.70
CA ALA A 148 11.13 36.78 -11.25
C ALA A 148 12.14 36.20 -10.24
N GLU A 149 12.87 37.06 -9.52
CA GLU A 149 13.78 36.66 -8.42
C GLU A 149 13.01 35.94 -7.30
N GLU A 150 11.89 36.52 -6.84
CA GLU A 150 11.03 35.90 -5.82
C GLU A 150 10.45 34.55 -6.29
N LEU A 151 10.03 34.47 -7.55
CA LEU A 151 9.51 33.23 -8.12
C LEU A 151 10.59 32.13 -8.17
N TYR A 152 11.84 32.49 -8.47
CA TYR A 152 12.97 31.58 -8.41
C TYR A 152 13.22 31.10 -6.97
N ALA A 153 13.27 32.02 -6.01
CA ALA A 153 13.50 31.68 -4.59
C ALA A 153 12.41 30.74 -4.04
N VAL A 154 11.12 31.02 -4.31
CA VAL A 154 10.01 30.15 -3.88
C VAL A 154 10.07 28.78 -4.56
N THR A 155 10.45 28.73 -5.84
CA THR A 155 10.58 27.46 -6.56
C THR A 155 11.73 26.62 -6.00
N ASP A 156 12.86 27.25 -5.68
CA ASP A 156 13.99 26.58 -5.05
C ASP A 156 13.61 26.03 -3.66
N GLN A 157 12.95 26.84 -2.82
CA GLN A 157 12.44 26.39 -1.51
C GLN A 157 11.47 25.20 -1.64
N GLN A 158 10.55 25.23 -2.61
CA GLN A 158 9.67 24.07 -2.88
C GLN A 158 10.46 22.82 -3.26
N MET A 159 11.53 22.96 -4.05
CA MET A 159 12.39 21.84 -4.42
C MET A 159 13.19 21.31 -3.24
N GLN A 160 13.71 22.19 -2.39
CA GLN A 160 14.40 21.81 -1.15
C GLN A 160 13.48 21.04 -0.20
N LEU A 161 12.22 21.48 -0.02
CA LEU A 161 11.24 20.76 0.80
C LEU A 161 10.91 19.38 0.23
N ARG A 162 10.73 19.25 -1.09
CA ARG A 162 10.51 17.95 -1.73
C ARG A 162 11.72 17.03 -1.59
N HIS A 163 12.92 17.56 -1.78
CA HIS A 163 14.14 16.78 -1.58
C HIS A 163 14.25 16.30 -0.12
N LEU A 164 13.89 17.14 0.85
CA LEU A 164 13.84 16.77 2.25
C LEU A 164 12.80 15.67 2.53
N GLU A 165 11.61 15.74 1.93
CA GLU A 165 10.61 14.66 1.95
C GLU A 165 11.21 13.36 1.40
N ASP A 166 11.83 13.39 0.22
CA ASP A 166 12.41 12.20 -0.43
C ASP A 166 13.53 11.56 0.40
N VAL A 167 14.43 12.39 0.95
CA VAL A 167 15.50 11.94 1.86
C VAL A 167 14.90 11.34 3.13
N HIS A 168 13.82 11.93 3.68
CA HIS A 168 13.14 11.36 4.84
C HIS A 168 12.53 9.99 4.55
N HIS A 169 11.77 9.85 3.47
CA HIS A 169 11.10 8.58 3.14
C HIS A 169 12.11 7.48 2.86
N SER A 170 13.16 7.78 2.08
CA SER A 170 14.24 6.85 1.84
C SER A 170 14.96 6.48 3.15
N SER A 171 15.17 7.46 4.05
CA SER A 171 15.79 7.26 5.38
C SER A 171 14.98 6.35 6.29
N ALA A 172 13.69 6.64 6.40
CA ALA A 172 12.76 5.83 7.18
C ALA A 172 12.68 4.40 6.64
N LEU A 173 12.59 4.22 5.31
CA LEU A 173 12.55 2.90 4.67
C LEU A 173 13.86 2.14 4.88
N GLY A 174 15.01 2.78 4.69
CA GLY A 174 16.31 2.16 4.93
C GLY A 174 16.47 1.68 6.37
N MET A 175 16.04 2.48 7.34
CA MET A 175 16.02 2.08 8.76
C MET A 175 15.05 0.92 9.03
N ALA A 176 13.85 0.94 8.45
CA ALA A 176 12.88 -0.14 8.59
C ALA A 176 13.41 -1.46 8.04
N LEU A 177 14.03 -1.44 6.85
CA LEU A 177 14.66 -2.61 6.24
C LEU A 177 15.79 -3.16 7.09
N ARG A 178 16.61 -2.32 7.73
CA ARG A 178 17.66 -2.78 8.66
C ARG A 178 17.07 -3.46 9.89
N LYS A 179 16.01 -2.88 10.48
CA LYS A 179 15.33 -3.48 11.64
C LYS A 179 14.73 -4.84 11.28
N LEU A 180 14.05 -4.92 10.13
CA LEU A 180 13.49 -6.18 9.62
C LEU A 180 14.58 -7.22 9.36
N ASN A 181 15.68 -6.85 8.70
CA ASN A 181 16.78 -7.78 8.46
C ASN A 181 17.40 -8.27 9.79
N THR A 182 17.56 -7.36 10.77
CA THR A 182 18.07 -7.72 12.10
C THR A 182 17.14 -8.67 12.84
N SER A 183 15.81 -8.44 12.81
CA SER A 183 14.85 -9.35 13.43
C SER A 183 14.81 -10.70 12.70
N PHE A 184 14.85 -10.70 11.38
CA PHE A 184 14.88 -11.91 10.56
C PHE A 184 16.11 -12.79 10.87
N ILE A 185 17.30 -12.19 10.94
CA ILE A 185 18.53 -12.92 11.32
C ILE A 185 18.40 -13.53 12.71
N LYS A 186 17.84 -12.79 13.69
CA LYS A 186 17.59 -13.34 15.04
C LYS A 186 16.63 -14.52 15.01
N HIS A 187 15.49 -14.40 14.32
CA HIS A 187 14.55 -15.51 14.16
C HIS A 187 15.17 -16.74 13.50
N MET A 188 16.05 -16.55 12.51
CA MET A 188 16.79 -17.66 11.92
C MET A 188 17.73 -18.35 12.93
N GLN A 189 18.43 -17.57 13.75
CA GLN A 189 19.30 -18.10 14.80
C GLN A 189 18.49 -18.85 15.88
N ASP A 190 17.37 -18.30 16.31
CA ASP A 190 16.46 -18.95 17.27
C ASP A 190 15.88 -20.25 16.70
N ASN A 191 15.47 -20.25 15.43
CA ASN A 191 14.97 -21.44 14.75
C ASN A 191 16.04 -22.52 14.64
N SER A 192 17.28 -22.12 14.33
CA SER A 192 18.46 -23.01 14.35
C SER A 192 18.68 -23.61 15.74
N ALA A 193 18.70 -22.79 16.79
CA ALA A 193 18.88 -23.24 18.17
C ALA A 193 17.79 -24.22 18.63
N LEU A 194 16.52 -23.95 18.27
CA LEU A 194 15.41 -24.85 18.56
C LEU A 194 15.55 -26.18 17.82
N ARG A 195 16.00 -26.18 16.56
CA ARG A 195 16.26 -27.42 15.81
C ARG A 195 17.39 -28.23 16.44
N HIS A 196 18.47 -27.57 16.88
CA HIS A 196 19.53 -28.24 17.64
C HIS A 196 19.00 -28.84 18.94
N ARG A 197 18.19 -28.11 19.69
CA ARG A 197 17.59 -28.63 20.93
C ARG A 197 16.64 -29.81 20.69
N ILE A 198 15.87 -29.79 19.61
CA ILE A 198 15.04 -30.93 19.20
C ILE A 198 15.94 -32.14 18.90
N ALA A 199 17.01 -31.95 18.13
CA ALA A 199 17.95 -33.02 17.81
C ALA A 199 18.64 -33.62 19.06
N GLU A 200 19.04 -32.78 20.02
CA GLU A 200 19.57 -33.22 21.32
C GLU A 200 18.53 -34.05 22.10
N LEU A 201 17.30 -33.55 22.24
CA LEU A 201 16.24 -34.27 22.95
C LEU A 201 15.84 -35.58 22.25
N GLU A 202 15.91 -35.62 20.91
CA GLU A 202 15.70 -36.84 20.14
C GLU A 202 16.82 -37.86 20.38
N ALA A 203 18.08 -37.41 20.50
CA ALA A 203 19.21 -38.26 20.87
C ALA A 203 19.07 -38.79 22.31
N GLU A 204 18.76 -37.93 23.30
CA GLU A 204 18.51 -38.34 24.69
C GLU A 204 17.37 -39.37 24.79
N ARG A 205 16.29 -39.17 24.02
CA ARG A 205 15.18 -40.14 23.92
C ARG A 205 15.67 -41.47 23.36
N ASP A 206 16.46 -41.46 22.29
CA ASP A 206 16.93 -42.66 21.63
C ASP A 206 17.93 -43.44 22.50
N GLU A 207 18.79 -42.75 23.25
CA GLU A 207 19.68 -43.32 24.28
C GLU A 207 18.89 -43.94 25.43
N GLY A 208 17.93 -43.20 26.01
CA GLY A 208 17.08 -43.72 27.07
C GLY A 208 16.26 -44.94 26.63
N TRP A 209 15.86 -44.96 25.37
CA TRP A 209 15.18 -46.10 24.78
C TRP A 209 16.12 -47.29 24.54
N ALA A 210 17.36 -47.06 24.11
CA ALA A 210 18.38 -48.10 23.97
C ALA A 210 18.71 -48.75 25.33
N HIS A 211 18.91 -47.95 26.39
CA HIS A 211 19.12 -48.47 27.75
C HIS A 211 17.93 -49.28 28.27
N ALA A 212 16.70 -48.81 28.03
CA ALA A 212 15.51 -49.57 28.42
C ALA A 212 15.42 -50.92 27.68
N GLN A 213 15.84 -50.96 26.41
CA GLN A 213 15.91 -52.20 25.63
C GLN A 213 16.98 -53.15 26.19
N GLU A 214 18.17 -52.64 26.52
CA GLU A 214 19.27 -53.41 27.13
C GLU A 214 18.84 -54.06 28.45
N ILE A 215 18.27 -53.29 29.38
CA ILE A 215 17.76 -53.80 30.66
C ILE A 215 16.68 -54.88 30.45
N ALA A 216 15.78 -54.68 29.49
CA ALA A 216 14.75 -55.67 29.17
C ALA A 216 15.37 -57.00 28.69
N GLN A 217 16.42 -56.93 27.86
CA GLN A 217 17.15 -58.11 27.40
C GLN A 217 17.92 -58.79 28.54
N GLU A 218 18.54 -58.04 29.45
CA GLU A 218 19.21 -58.59 30.63
C GLU A 218 18.24 -59.32 31.57
N LEU A 219 17.05 -58.76 31.79
CA LEU A 219 16.01 -59.40 32.62
C LEU A 219 15.46 -60.67 31.96
N GLU A 220 15.25 -60.66 30.65
CA GLU A 220 14.86 -61.84 29.88
C GLU A 220 15.93 -62.94 29.94
N ALA A 221 17.22 -62.58 29.87
CA ALA A 221 18.32 -63.52 30.00
C ALA A 221 18.43 -64.14 31.41
N LYS A 222 18.08 -63.38 32.47
CA LYS A 222 18.09 -63.87 33.87
C LYS A 222 16.92 -64.81 34.18
N ASP A 223 15.74 -64.60 33.59
CA ASP A 223 14.53 -65.39 33.83
C ASP A 223 13.84 -65.82 32.50
N PRO A 224 14.38 -66.81 31.76
CA PRO A 224 13.87 -67.17 30.44
C PRO A 224 12.45 -67.79 30.47
N ASN A 225 12.00 -68.31 31.62
CA ASN A 225 10.65 -68.86 31.80
C ASN A 225 9.60 -67.80 32.20
N SER A 226 9.99 -66.54 32.43
CA SER A 226 9.06 -65.46 32.74
C SER A 226 8.41 -64.94 31.45
N GLY A 227 7.32 -65.59 31.01
CA GLY A 227 6.52 -65.22 29.83
C GLY A 227 5.87 -63.83 29.85
N ARG A 228 6.30 -62.94 30.76
CA ARG A 228 5.85 -61.55 30.89
C ARG A 228 6.79 -60.55 30.19
N ALA A 229 8.03 -60.92 29.85
CA ALA A 229 9.05 -60.04 29.28
C ALA A 229 8.79 -59.64 27.80
N GLY A 230 8.15 -60.51 27.00
CA GLY A 230 7.90 -60.26 25.56
C GLY A 230 6.89 -59.14 25.21
N LYS A 231 6.32 -58.43 26.20
CA LYS A 231 5.33 -57.35 25.96
C LYS A 231 5.95 -55.96 25.79
N VAL A 232 7.21 -55.76 26.14
CA VAL A 232 7.88 -54.44 26.06
C VAL A 232 8.26 -54.06 24.62
N THR A 233 8.61 -55.04 23.78
CA THR A 233 8.98 -54.81 22.36
C THR A 233 7.80 -54.35 21.49
N PHE A 234 6.56 -54.73 21.83
CA PHE A 234 5.35 -54.31 21.10
C PHE A 234 4.91 -52.86 21.40
N ALA A 235 5.23 -52.32 22.58
CA ALA A 235 4.93 -50.92 22.93
C ALA A 235 5.69 -49.91 22.04
N ARG A 236 6.86 -50.29 21.51
CA ARG A 236 7.65 -49.51 20.53
C ARG A 236 6.86 -49.19 19.27
N LYS A 237 6.12 -50.16 18.72
CA LYS A 237 5.38 -50.00 17.45
C LYS A 237 4.13 -49.13 17.57
N ALA A 238 3.51 -49.06 18.75
CA ALA A 238 2.36 -48.20 19.00
C ALA A 238 2.77 -46.73 19.25
N SER A 239 3.87 -46.50 19.97
CA SER A 239 4.35 -45.17 20.35
C SER A 239 4.89 -44.34 19.17
N VAL A 240 5.70 -44.95 18.28
CA VAL A 240 6.26 -44.26 17.10
C VAL A 240 5.18 -43.78 16.11
N ARG A 241 4.01 -44.44 16.10
CA ARG A 241 2.89 -44.03 15.24
C ARG A 241 2.06 -42.90 15.84
N ALA A 242 2.03 -42.76 17.15
CA ALA A 242 1.30 -41.70 17.85
C ALA A 242 2.06 -40.35 17.76
N SER A 243 3.39 -40.36 17.85
CA SER A 243 4.21 -39.13 17.77
C SER A 243 4.28 -38.53 16.36
N LYS A 244 4.11 -39.33 15.30
CA LYS A 244 3.99 -38.82 13.91
C LYS A 244 2.59 -38.32 13.54
N ALA A 245 1.56 -38.70 14.29
CA ALA A 245 0.19 -38.22 14.12
C ALA A 245 -0.15 -36.99 15.00
N GLY A 246 0.71 -36.65 15.96
CA GLY A 246 0.51 -35.56 16.92
C GLY A 246 0.98 -34.16 16.49
N LEU A 247 1.65 -34.01 15.34
CA LEU A 247 2.07 -32.70 14.80
C LEU A 247 0.93 -31.90 14.14
N ARG A 248 -0.33 -32.35 14.27
CA ARG A 248 -1.52 -31.56 13.99
C ARG A 248 -2.07 -31.02 15.31
N SER A 249 -1.61 -29.83 15.66
CA SER A 249 -1.97 -29.05 16.85
C SER A 249 -3.48 -29.07 17.15
N PRO A 250 -3.95 -29.61 18.28
CA PRO A 250 -5.28 -29.31 18.78
C PRO A 250 -5.20 -27.99 19.57
N ASN A 251 -5.06 -26.87 18.87
CA ASN A 251 -5.22 -25.56 19.50
C ASN A 251 -6.72 -25.29 19.72
N ARG A 252 -7.36 -26.10 20.57
CA ARG A 252 -8.71 -25.82 21.12
C ARG A 252 -8.55 -25.33 22.54
N ARG A 253 -8.47 -24.00 22.64
CA ARG A 253 -9.20 -23.15 23.59
C ARG A 253 -9.76 -23.88 24.82
N ARG A 254 -9.04 -23.78 25.94
CA ARG A 254 -9.64 -23.79 27.28
C ARG A 254 -9.21 -22.53 28.02
N SER A 255 -9.66 -21.36 27.53
CA SER A 255 -9.66 -20.15 28.36
C SER A 255 -10.84 -20.23 29.32
N GLN A 256 -10.58 -20.73 30.52
CA GLN A 256 -11.47 -20.46 31.64
C GLN A 256 -11.40 -18.97 31.97
N ARG A 257 -12.53 -18.32 31.73
CA ARG A 257 -12.85 -16.95 32.10
C ARG A 257 -13.08 -16.92 33.61
N SER A 258 -12.08 -16.52 34.39
CA SER A 258 -12.24 -16.12 35.79
C SER A 258 -12.58 -14.64 35.85
N SER A 259 -13.87 -14.35 35.99
CA SER A 259 -14.37 -13.05 36.46
C SER A 259 -14.66 -13.17 37.96
N ALA A 260 -13.75 -12.68 38.80
CA ALA A 260 -13.97 -12.48 40.22
C ALA A 260 -14.29 -11.00 40.47
N HIS A 261 -15.58 -10.67 40.48
CA HIS A 261 -16.09 -9.43 41.08
C HIS A 261 -17.54 -9.66 41.50
N SER A 262 -17.77 -9.81 42.80
CA SER A 262 -18.87 -9.17 43.53
C SER A 262 -18.83 -9.58 44.99
N SER A 263 -18.60 -8.59 45.84
CA SER A 263 -19.09 -8.58 47.21
C SER A 263 -20.59 -8.80 47.21
N ILE A 264 -21.11 -9.62 48.12
CA ILE A 264 -22.25 -9.31 48.99
C ILE A 264 -22.32 -10.38 50.08
N ARG A 265 -22.46 -9.88 51.31
CA ARG A 265 -22.69 -10.61 52.56
C ARG A 265 -24.10 -11.22 52.54
N SER A 266 -24.25 -12.47 52.98
CA SER A 266 -25.37 -12.86 53.86
C SER A 266 -25.16 -14.29 54.37
N SER A 267 -25.24 -14.41 55.69
CA SER A 267 -25.31 -15.63 56.49
C SER A 267 -26.54 -16.48 56.20
N GLY A 268 -26.44 -17.79 56.39
CA GLY A 268 -27.58 -18.69 56.50
C GLY A 268 -27.17 -20.16 56.60
N MET A 269 -27.39 -20.75 57.78
CA MET A 269 -27.16 -22.16 58.10
C MET A 269 -28.22 -23.09 57.47
N PHE A 270 -27.90 -24.39 57.44
CA PHE A 270 -28.77 -25.59 57.45
C PHE A 270 -28.78 -26.52 56.21
N SER A 271 -28.30 -27.74 56.52
CA SER A 271 -28.74 -29.09 56.13
C SER A 271 -28.34 -29.73 54.78
N PRO A 272 -27.89 -31.01 54.83
CA PRO A 272 -27.68 -31.86 53.65
C PRO A 272 -28.90 -32.77 53.40
N ARG A 273 -29.21 -33.08 52.13
CA ARG A 273 -29.89 -34.32 51.73
C ARG A 273 -29.96 -34.52 50.21
N SER A 274 -29.47 -35.69 49.80
CA SER A 274 -29.99 -36.66 48.83
C SER A 274 -30.37 -36.24 47.39
N ALA A 275 -29.68 -36.91 46.46
CA ALA A 275 -30.10 -37.46 45.16
C ALA A 275 -31.53 -37.18 44.64
N VAL A 276 -31.61 -36.82 43.35
CA VAL A 276 -32.17 -37.63 42.22
C VAL A 276 -32.10 -36.77 40.93
N ASP A 277 -31.72 -37.42 39.82
CA ASP A 277 -31.88 -37.06 38.40
C ASP A 277 -31.85 -35.59 37.96
N ASP A 278 -30.80 -35.21 37.22
CA ASP A 278 -30.84 -34.02 36.36
C ASP A 278 -30.07 -34.29 35.04
N ILE A 279 -30.83 -34.62 34.00
CA ILE A 279 -30.35 -34.82 32.63
C ILE A 279 -30.11 -33.43 32.03
N PRO A 280 -28.89 -33.10 31.54
CA PRO A 280 -28.65 -31.78 30.97
C PRO A 280 -29.46 -31.58 29.68
N PRO A 281 -30.01 -30.37 29.44
CA PRO A 281 -30.88 -30.13 28.29
C PRO A 281 -30.13 -30.27 26.97
N VAL A 282 -30.75 -31.00 26.03
CA VAL A 282 -30.24 -31.20 24.66
C VAL A 282 -30.35 -29.88 23.87
N PRO A 283 -29.29 -29.44 23.16
CA PRO A 283 -29.32 -28.21 22.38
C PRO A 283 -30.28 -28.31 21.18
N PRO A 284 -30.96 -27.20 20.82
CA PRO A 284 -31.96 -27.20 19.75
C PRO A 284 -31.33 -27.44 18.37
N ILE A 285 -32.00 -28.29 17.58
CA ILE A 285 -31.59 -28.65 16.22
C ILE A 285 -32.03 -27.54 15.25
N PRO A 286 -31.14 -27.02 14.39
CA PRO A 286 -31.48 -25.96 13.45
C PRO A 286 -32.46 -26.45 12.36
N SER A 287 -33.58 -25.72 12.24
CA SER A 287 -34.63 -25.92 11.22
C SER A 287 -34.10 -25.64 9.81
N ARG A 288 -34.24 -26.61 8.91
CA ARG A 288 -33.90 -26.49 7.49
C ARG A 288 -34.88 -25.54 6.80
N LYS A 289 -34.39 -24.44 6.24
CA LYS A 289 -35.15 -23.60 5.31
C LYS A 289 -35.07 -24.17 3.90
N SER A 290 -36.21 -24.18 3.22
CA SER A 290 -36.50 -24.78 1.92
C SER A 290 -35.74 -24.12 0.76
N LEU A 291 -35.24 -24.98 -0.15
CA LEU A 291 -34.70 -24.63 -1.46
C LEU A 291 -35.80 -24.01 -2.33
N GLY A 292 -35.64 -22.74 -2.71
CA GLY A 292 -36.41 -22.07 -3.75
C GLY A 292 -35.52 -21.82 -4.97
N ILE A 293 -35.71 -22.62 -6.01
CA ILE A 293 -35.09 -22.47 -7.33
C ILE A 293 -35.97 -21.51 -8.15
N ILE A 294 -35.43 -20.36 -8.58
CA ILE A 294 -35.88 -19.61 -9.78
C ILE A 294 -34.65 -19.01 -10.48
N THR A 295 -34.69 -19.09 -11.81
CA THR A 295 -33.64 -18.94 -12.82
C THR A 295 -33.43 -17.52 -13.37
N ASP A 296 -32.24 -17.34 -13.97
CA ASP A 296 -31.82 -16.45 -15.06
C ASP A 296 -31.28 -15.00 -14.84
N LEU A 297 -30.17 -14.76 -15.56
CA LEU A 297 -29.02 -13.83 -15.40
C LEU A 297 -29.15 -12.53 -16.23
N PRO A 298 -28.14 -11.60 -16.36
CA PRO A 298 -26.84 -11.40 -15.67
C PRO A 298 -26.56 -9.93 -15.23
N PHE A 299 -25.63 -9.68 -14.28
CA PHE A 299 -24.52 -8.70 -14.39
C PHE A 299 -23.56 -8.85 -13.20
N ARG A 300 -22.26 -8.92 -13.51
CA ARG A 300 -21.20 -9.60 -12.73
C ARG A 300 -20.35 -8.59 -11.95
N SER A 301 -20.40 -8.65 -10.62
CA SER A 301 -19.40 -8.06 -9.71
C SER A 301 -18.51 -9.19 -9.13
N PRO A 302 -17.19 -9.00 -8.94
CA PRO A 302 -16.32 -9.99 -8.34
C PRO A 302 -16.30 -9.74 -6.83
N GLY A 303 -17.17 -10.41 -6.09
CA GLY A 303 -17.21 -10.24 -4.65
C GLY A 303 -18.33 -11.03 -4.03
N MET A 304 -18.21 -12.36 -4.08
CA MET A 304 -18.74 -13.28 -3.07
C MET A 304 -18.08 -14.63 -3.38
N VAL A 305 -16.88 -14.84 -2.82
CA VAL A 305 -16.44 -16.21 -2.59
C VAL A 305 -17.35 -16.79 -1.52
N SER A 306 -17.83 -17.98 -1.83
CA SER A 306 -18.62 -18.89 -1.03
C SER A 306 -18.27 -18.85 0.46
N ASP A 307 -19.29 -19.02 1.30
CA ASP A 307 -19.25 -19.19 2.76
C ASP A 307 -18.58 -20.52 3.17
N GLY A 308 -17.48 -20.86 2.51
CA GLY A 308 -16.56 -21.90 2.89
C GLY A 308 -15.73 -21.36 4.04
N SER A 309 -15.88 -21.98 5.22
CA SER A 309 -14.99 -21.73 6.35
C SER A 309 -13.55 -21.66 5.84
N PRO A 310 -12.81 -20.54 6.07
CA PRO A 310 -11.47 -20.38 5.53
C PRO A 310 -10.64 -21.59 5.91
N SER A 311 -9.95 -22.18 4.92
CA SER A 311 -9.10 -23.34 5.12
C SER A 311 -8.11 -23.04 6.26
N SER A 312 -7.69 -24.09 6.99
CA SER A 312 -6.72 -23.94 8.09
C SER A 312 -5.46 -23.18 7.66
N GLU A 313 -5.08 -23.32 6.39
CA GLU A 313 -3.97 -22.62 5.76
C GLU A 313 -4.24 -21.12 5.60
N ALA A 314 -5.43 -20.71 5.15
CA ALA A 314 -5.79 -19.30 5.04
C ALA A 314 -5.80 -18.59 6.41
N ARG A 315 -6.19 -19.29 7.48
CA ARG A 315 -6.10 -18.76 8.86
C ARG A 315 -4.65 -18.63 9.34
N ALA A 316 -3.82 -19.64 9.10
CA ALA A 316 -2.40 -19.60 9.47
C ALA A 316 -1.66 -18.47 8.74
N LEU A 317 -1.99 -18.24 7.46
CA LEU A 317 -1.40 -17.16 6.67
C LEU A 317 -1.86 -15.78 7.17
N LEU A 318 -3.14 -15.63 7.53
CA LEU A 318 -3.66 -14.41 8.17
C LEU A 318 -3.02 -14.15 9.54
N GLU A 319 -2.76 -15.19 10.33
CA GLU A 319 -2.09 -15.07 11.63
C GLU A 319 -0.62 -14.67 11.47
N ALA A 320 0.09 -15.26 10.50
CA ALA A 320 1.46 -14.86 10.15
C ALA A 320 1.52 -13.42 9.63
N GLN A 321 0.56 -12.98 8.80
CA GLN A 321 0.46 -11.59 8.36
C GLN A 321 0.24 -10.65 9.55
N ARG A 322 -0.60 -11.04 10.51
CA ARG A 322 -0.86 -10.25 11.71
C ARG A 322 0.37 -10.11 12.59
N GLU A 323 1.08 -11.20 12.85
CA GLU A 323 2.32 -11.21 13.62
C GLU A 323 3.41 -10.34 12.96
N LEU A 324 3.52 -10.40 11.63
CA LEU A 324 4.47 -9.59 10.88
C LEU A 324 4.13 -8.09 10.95
N CYS A 325 2.84 -7.73 10.84
CA CYS A 325 2.39 -6.35 11.03
C CYS A 325 2.65 -5.86 12.47
N ASP A 326 2.42 -6.70 13.47
CA ASP A 326 2.66 -6.38 14.88
C ASP A 326 4.16 -6.15 15.17
N MET A 327 5.04 -6.99 14.60
CA MET A 327 6.50 -6.80 14.69
C MET A 327 6.99 -5.53 13.99
N LEU A 328 6.32 -5.10 12.92
CA LEU A 328 6.62 -3.86 12.23
C LEU A 328 6.00 -2.63 12.94
N GLY A 329 5.19 -2.84 13.97
CA GLY A 329 4.44 -1.78 14.66
C GLY A 329 3.38 -1.12 13.79
N ILE A 330 2.94 -1.80 12.72
CA ILE A 330 1.95 -1.30 11.76
C ILE A 330 0.63 -1.99 12.09
N SER A 331 -0.40 -1.20 12.38
CA SER A 331 -1.72 -1.77 12.63
C SER A 331 -2.34 -2.27 11.32
N LEU A 332 -2.90 -3.48 11.31
CA LEU A 332 -3.58 -4.05 10.14
C LEU A 332 -4.75 -3.17 9.64
N ASP A 333 -5.31 -2.34 10.53
CA ASP A 333 -6.35 -1.37 10.21
C ASP A 333 -5.86 -0.23 9.30
N GLU A 334 -4.54 0.02 9.25
CA GLU A 334 -3.93 1.06 8.40
C GLU A 334 -3.93 0.67 6.91
N PHE A 335 -3.95 -0.63 6.62
CA PHE A 335 -4.04 -1.18 5.26
C PHE A 335 -5.47 -1.46 4.81
N ALA A 336 -6.45 -1.36 5.73
CA ALA A 336 -7.84 -1.53 5.35
C ALA A 336 -8.21 -0.37 4.41
N PRO A 337 -8.65 -0.65 3.16
CA PRO A 337 -9.06 0.41 2.24
C PRO A 337 -10.12 1.26 2.95
N PRO A 338 -10.05 2.60 2.85
CA PRO A 338 -10.94 3.49 3.59
C PRO A 338 -12.36 3.04 3.29
N ARG A 339 -13.03 2.46 4.30
CA ARG A 339 -14.42 2.03 4.17
C ARG A 339 -15.19 3.30 3.82
N ARG A 340 -15.60 3.43 2.55
CA ARG A 340 -16.55 4.45 2.12
C ARG A 340 -17.73 4.34 3.07
N ARG A 341 -17.82 5.30 4.00
CA ARG A 341 -19.01 5.46 4.83
C ARG A 341 -20.16 5.67 3.86
N LEU A 342 -21.02 4.66 3.74
CA LEU A 342 -22.31 4.79 3.09
C LEU A 342 -23.08 5.83 3.90
N SER A 343 -23.12 7.04 3.37
CA SER A 343 -23.87 8.15 3.92
C SER A 343 -25.35 7.83 3.76
N THR A 344 -26.02 7.48 4.85
CA THR A 344 -27.49 7.48 4.91
C THR A 344 -27.92 8.93 5.11
N SER A 345 -28.06 9.66 4.00
CA SER A 345 -28.78 10.94 4.03
C SER A 345 -30.28 10.66 4.04
N ASP A 346 -30.89 10.96 5.17
CA ASP A 346 -32.32 10.93 5.40
C ASP A 346 -33.03 11.98 4.53
N VAL A 347 -34.20 11.61 4.04
CA VAL A 347 -35.03 12.42 3.14
C VAL A 347 -35.96 13.29 3.97
N GLY A 348 -35.73 14.60 3.94
CA GLY A 348 -36.64 15.61 4.50
C GLY A 348 -36.89 16.72 3.49
N ALA A 349 -38.03 16.67 2.81
CA ALA A 349 -38.49 17.68 1.87
C ALA A 349 -38.96 18.96 2.58
N THR A 350 -38.66 20.13 2.01
CA THR A 350 -39.64 21.20 1.70
C THR A 350 -38.98 22.35 0.92
N SER A 351 -39.54 22.60 -0.27
CA SER A 351 -39.84 23.87 -0.93
C SER A 351 -38.93 25.12 -0.72
N ALA A 352 -38.30 25.61 -1.78
CA ALA A 352 -38.69 26.84 -2.50
C ALA A 352 -37.53 27.51 -3.27
N SER A 353 -37.77 27.74 -4.57
CA SER A 353 -37.43 28.95 -5.35
C SER A 353 -36.04 29.59 -5.23
N GLY A 354 -35.23 29.48 -6.29
CA GLY A 354 -34.06 30.37 -6.44
C GLY A 354 -33.22 30.11 -7.69
N SER A 355 -33.53 30.84 -8.76
CA SER A 355 -32.80 30.97 -10.03
C SER A 355 -31.27 31.12 -9.88
N GLY A 356 -30.50 30.41 -10.70
CA GLY A 356 -29.04 30.62 -10.81
C GLY A 356 -28.38 29.66 -11.80
N SER A 357 -28.19 30.14 -13.03
CA SER A 357 -27.53 29.48 -14.16
C SER A 357 -26.12 28.94 -13.84
N ALA A 358 -25.88 27.65 -14.10
CA ALA A 358 -24.54 27.08 -14.17
C ALA A 358 -24.43 26.05 -15.30
N GLN A 359 -23.52 26.34 -16.24
CA GLN A 359 -23.20 25.53 -17.40
C GLN A 359 -22.70 24.13 -17.01
N LEU A 360 -23.40 23.10 -17.47
CA LEU A 360 -22.96 21.71 -17.39
C LEU A 360 -21.76 21.47 -18.32
N ARG A 361 -20.59 21.21 -17.72
CA ARG A 361 -19.44 20.63 -18.40
C ARG A 361 -19.74 19.16 -18.74
N ARG A 362 -19.66 18.87 -20.04
CA ARG A 362 -19.74 17.56 -20.69
C ARG A 362 -18.58 16.67 -20.18
N ASN A 363 -18.88 15.69 -19.32
CA ASN A 363 -17.99 14.56 -19.06
C ASN A 363 -18.28 13.47 -20.10
N SER A 364 -17.38 13.31 -21.07
CA SER A 364 -17.42 12.20 -22.01
C SER A 364 -16.99 10.91 -21.30
N LEU A 365 -17.97 10.05 -21.03
CA LEU A 365 -17.75 8.66 -20.66
C LEU A 365 -17.08 7.94 -21.83
N ILE A 366 -15.85 7.47 -21.63
CA ILE A 366 -15.19 6.55 -22.54
C ILE A 366 -15.82 5.18 -22.31
N THR A 367 -16.82 4.84 -23.12
CA THR A 367 -17.36 3.50 -23.22
C THR A 367 -16.36 2.62 -23.97
N THR A 368 -15.60 1.80 -23.25
CA THR A 368 -14.79 0.74 -23.87
C THR A 368 -15.70 -0.30 -24.51
N PRO A 369 -15.47 -0.73 -25.76
CA PRO A 369 -16.29 -1.75 -26.41
C PRO A 369 -16.16 -3.07 -25.64
N ALA A 370 -17.30 -3.74 -25.44
CA ALA A 370 -17.37 -5.03 -24.77
C ALA A 370 -16.57 -6.07 -25.57
N ARG A 371 -15.47 -6.56 -25.00
CA ARG A 371 -14.70 -7.68 -25.56
C ARG A 371 -15.57 -8.93 -25.59
N THR A 372 -15.60 -9.60 -26.73
CA THR A 372 -16.27 -10.89 -26.90
C THR A 372 -15.57 -11.96 -26.04
N LYS A 373 -16.32 -12.98 -25.60
CA LYS A 373 -15.81 -14.05 -24.72
C LYS A 373 -14.59 -14.77 -25.30
N ASP A 374 -14.45 -14.79 -26.62
CA ASP A 374 -13.34 -15.44 -27.31
C ASP A 374 -12.03 -14.66 -27.17
N GLU A 375 -12.08 -13.32 -27.14
CA GLU A 375 -10.89 -12.50 -26.86
C GLU A 375 -10.42 -12.64 -25.40
N GLN A 376 -11.36 -12.83 -24.45
CA GLN A 376 -10.99 -13.08 -23.05
C GLN A 376 -10.34 -14.46 -22.87
N ARG A 377 -10.81 -15.49 -23.60
CA ARG A 377 -10.18 -16.81 -23.61
C ARG A 377 -8.79 -16.78 -24.23
N ALA A 378 -8.63 -16.07 -25.35
CA ALA A 378 -7.33 -15.90 -25.99
C ALA A 378 -6.32 -15.18 -25.07
N TYR A 379 -6.77 -14.21 -24.29
CA TYR A 379 -5.90 -13.50 -23.34
C TYR A 379 -5.46 -14.37 -22.16
N VAL A 380 -6.36 -15.22 -21.64
CA VAL A 380 -6.03 -16.18 -20.57
C VAL A 380 -5.05 -17.24 -21.07
N LEU A 381 -5.27 -17.79 -22.28
CA LEU A 381 -4.36 -18.78 -22.87
C LEU A 381 -2.98 -18.18 -23.18
N ALA A 382 -2.93 -16.93 -23.65
CA ALA A 382 -1.68 -16.20 -23.86
C ALA A 382 -0.94 -15.92 -22.55
N SER A 383 -1.64 -15.68 -21.44
CA SER A 383 -1.02 -15.44 -20.12
C SER A 383 -0.36 -16.68 -19.50
N ILE A 384 -0.68 -17.88 -20.00
CA ILE A 384 -0.11 -19.17 -19.55
C ILE A 384 0.98 -19.65 -20.55
N GLY A 385 1.30 -18.86 -21.57
CA GLY A 385 2.35 -19.18 -22.54
C GLY A 385 1.93 -20.23 -23.60
N MET A 386 0.65 -20.55 -23.71
CA MET A 386 0.14 -21.39 -24.80
C MET A 386 -0.06 -20.53 -26.05
N THR A 387 0.76 -20.77 -27.07
CA THR A 387 0.59 -20.16 -28.39
C THR A 387 -0.41 -20.97 -29.22
N PRO A 388 -1.25 -20.34 -30.06
CA PRO A 388 -2.38 -20.98 -30.75
C PRO A 388 -1.98 -21.95 -31.87
N HIS A 389 -0.74 -22.44 -31.92
CA HIS A 389 -0.29 -23.44 -32.90
C HIS A 389 -0.36 -24.89 -32.38
N GLU A 390 -0.94 -25.13 -31.20
CA GLU A 390 -1.12 -26.47 -30.63
C GLU A 390 -2.59 -26.86 -30.35
N ILE A 391 -3.55 -26.32 -31.12
CA ILE A 391 -4.96 -26.76 -31.10
C ILE A 391 -5.37 -27.26 -32.48
#